data_AF-A0AAU4B6B6-F1
#
_entry.id   AF-A0AAU4B6B6-F1
#
_cell.length_a   1.000
_cell.length_b   1.000
_cell.length_c   1.000
_cell.angle_alpha   90.00
_cell.angle_beta   90.00
_cell.angle_gamma   90.00
#
_symmetry.space_group_name_H-M   'P 1'
#
loop_
_entity.id
_entity.type
_entity.pdbx_description
1 polymer ?
#
loop_
_entity_poly.entity_id
_entity_poly.type
_entity_poly.pdbx_seq_one_letter_code
_entity_poly.pdbx_strand_id
1 'polypeptide(L)'
;MLDLLPPSCGPVRLVAVDGHAGAGKSTLAARLAEEAGGVPVLHTDDLATHEEPFGWAGRLVAEVLTPFREGRDARHRVYDWTARRFAGERVVPAAPVVLLEGVGTGQRALRPSLALTLWLEVGPATARQRGIRRDGPGLEHFWTGWSAAEDEHFAHDPTRPFADLLVHQTPTGYRVAPGLNSHTR
;
A
#
# COMPACT_ATOMS: atom_id res chain seq x y z
N MET A 1 5.02 -17.27 -7.54
CA MET A 1 4.40 -17.43 -6.21
C MET A 1 3.12 -16.61 -6.03
N LEU A 2 3.07 -15.32 -6.40
CA LEU A 2 1.85 -14.49 -6.27
C LEU A 2 0.69 -14.98 -7.15
N ASP A 3 1.01 -15.52 -8.31
CA ASP A 3 0.16 -16.21 -9.29
C ASP A 3 -0.57 -17.44 -8.73
N LEU A 4 -0.07 -18.04 -7.64
CA LEU A 4 -0.69 -19.20 -6.98
C LEU A 4 -1.76 -18.83 -5.96
N LEU A 5 -1.87 -17.55 -5.57
CA LEU A 5 -2.90 -17.10 -4.63
C LEU A 5 -4.30 -17.29 -5.26
N PRO A 6 -5.35 -17.53 -4.45
CA PRO A 6 -6.72 -17.43 -4.96
C PRO A 6 -7.03 -15.96 -5.32
N PRO A 7 -7.83 -15.69 -6.37
CA PRO A 7 -8.38 -14.36 -6.62
C PRO A 7 -9.15 -13.84 -5.40
N SER A 8 -9.10 -12.52 -5.16
CA SER A 8 -9.69 -11.87 -3.98
C SER A 8 -10.58 -10.67 -4.31
N CYS A 9 -10.53 -10.19 -5.55
CA CYS A 9 -11.28 -9.03 -6.01
C CYS A 9 -11.80 -9.30 -7.43
N GLY A 10 -12.84 -10.14 -7.55
CA GLY A 10 -13.23 -10.72 -8.84
C GLY A 10 -12.13 -11.65 -9.36
N PRO A 11 -11.70 -11.55 -10.64
CA PRO A 11 -10.58 -12.33 -11.17
C PRO A 11 -9.20 -11.86 -10.68
N VAL A 12 -9.10 -10.70 -10.01
CA VAL A 12 -7.84 -10.10 -9.59
C VAL A 12 -7.38 -10.65 -8.24
N ARG A 13 -6.09 -10.98 -8.12
CA ARG A 13 -5.38 -11.21 -6.85
C ARG A 13 -4.77 -9.89 -6.38
N LEU A 14 -5.43 -9.24 -5.43
CA LEU A 14 -4.95 -7.96 -4.90
C LEU A 14 -3.98 -8.22 -3.74
N VAL A 15 -2.74 -7.77 -3.88
CA VAL A 15 -1.69 -7.97 -2.87
C VAL A 15 -1.31 -6.62 -2.27
N ALA A 16 -1.54 -6.45 -0.97
CA ALA A 16 -1.17 -5.24 -0.25
C ALA A 16 0.31 -5.29 0.19
N VAL A 17 1.01 -4.17 0.02
CA VAL A 17 2.36 -3.91 0.54
C VAL A 17 2.28 -2.70 1.46
N ASP A 18 2.21 -2.96 2.76
CA ASP A 18 2.04 -1.97 3.82
C ASP A 18 3.31 -1.87 4.71
N GLY A 19 3.34 -0.88 5.59
CA GLY A 19 4.48 -0.49 6.41
C GLY A 19 4.55 1.03 6.58
N HIS A 20 5.37 1.50 7.50
CA HIS A 20 5.54 2.93 7.76
C HIS A 20 6.02 3.73 6.53
N ALA A 21 5.68 5.01 6.46
CA ALA A 21 6.23 5.94 5.49
C ALA A 21 7.76 5.99 5.60
N GLY A 22 8.44 5.93 4.46
CA GLY A 22 9.90 5.82 4.42
C GLY A 22 10.47 4.42 4.72
N ALA A 23 9.63 3.38 4.91
CA ALA A 23 10.10 2.01 5.12
C ALA A 23 10.74 1.37 3.88
N GLY A 24 10.40 1.85 2.67
CA GLY A 24 10.88 1.28 1.39
C GLY A 24 9.86 0.40 0.65
N LYS A 25 8.56 0.59 0.92
CA LYS A 25 7.46 -0.18 0.30
C LYS A 25 7.47 -0.09 -1.21
N SER A 26 7.58 1.11 -1.79
CA SER A 26 7.61 1.28 -3.24
C SER A 26 8.79 0.54 -3.89
N THR A 27 9.95 0.45 -3.22
CA THR A 27 11.08 -0.37 -3.69
C THR A 27 10.78 -1.86 -3.65
N LEU A 28 10.15 -2.34 -2.58
CA LEU A 28 9.70 -3.74 -2.48
C LEU A 28 8.64 -4.06 -3.54
N ALA A 29 7.64 -3.20 -3.70
CA ALA A 29 6.56 -3.36 -4.68
C ALA A 29 7.10 -3.38 -6.11
N ALA A 30 8.04 -2.50 -6.47
CA ALA A 30 8.68 -2.51 -7.79
C ALA A 30 9.40 -3.83 -8.08
N ARG A 31 10.17 -4.35 -7.11
CA ARG A 31 10.85 -5.66 -7.25
C ARG A 31 9.85 -6.81 -7.41
N LEU A 32 8.81 -6.84 -6.57
CA LEU A 32 7.75 -7.85 -6.67
C LEU A 32 7.03 -7.77 -8.02
N ALA A 33 6.82 -6.55 -8.53
CA ALA A 33 6.19 -6.34 -9.82
C ALA A 33 7.04 -6.92 -10.96
N GLU A 34 8.34 -6.63 -10.97
CA GLU A 34 9.30 -7.17 -11.95
C GLU A 34 9.37 -8.71 -11.88
N GLU A 35 9.52 -9.28 -10.68
CA GLU A 35 9.59 -10.74 -10.47
C GLU A 35 8.30 -11.46 -10.87
N ALA A 36 7.15 -10.79 -10.78
CA ALA A 36 5.86 -11.32 -11.21
C ALA A 36 5.54 -11.04 -12.69
N GLY A 37 6.53 -10.62 -13.49
CA GLY A 37 6.36 -10.42 -14.94
C GLY A 37 5.85 -9.03 -15.33
N GLY A 38 6.12 -8.01 -14.51
CA GLY A 38 5.73 -6.62 -14.77
C GLY A 38 4.28 -6.31 -14.42
N VAL A 39 3.75 -6.86 -13.32
CA VAL A 39 2.36 -6.64 -12.91
C VAL A 39 2.10 -5.19 -12.49
N PRO A 40 0.85 -4.68 -12.61
CA PRO A 40 0.52 -3.32 -12.21
C PRO A 40 0.74 -3.05 -10.72
N VAL A 41 1.21 -1.84 -10.40
CA VAL A 41 1.33 -1.31 -9.03
C VAL A 41 0.44 -0.08 -8.89
N LEU A 42 -0.46 -0.10 -7.90
CA LEU A 42 -1.27 1.02 -7.49
C LEU A 42 -0.65 1.68 -6.25
N HIS A 43 -0.41 2.99 -6.32
CA HIS A 43 0.15 3.78 -5.24
C HIS A 43 -0.97 4.51 -4.50
N THR A 44 -1.09 4.35 -3.17
CA THR A 44 -2.14 5.05 -2.40
C THR A 44 -1.95 6.56 -2.38
N ASP A 45 -0.73 7.04 -2.66
CA ASP A 45 -0.42 8.47 -2.77
C ASP A 45 -1.22 9.14 -3.91
N ASP A 46 -1.69 8.37 -4.91
CA ASP A 46 -2.60 8.88 -5.95
C ASP A 46 -4.00 9.21 -5.37
N LEU A 47 -4.40 8.60 -4.24
CA LEU A 47 -5.75 8.62 -3.68
C LEU A 47 -5.87 9.39 -2.35
N ALA A 48 -4.79 9.42 -1.58
CA ALA A 48 -4.63 10.19 -0.37
C ALA A 48 -4.60 11.70 -0.69
N THR A 49 -5.02 12.51 0.26
CA THR A 49 -5.03 13.98 0.12
C THR A 49 -4.42 14.61 1.37
N HIS A 50 -4.21 15.94 1.35
CA HIS A 50 -3.79 16.66 2.55
C HIS A 50 -4.84 16.61 3.66
N GLU A 51 -6.12 16.56 3.28
CA GLU A 51 -7.27 16.56 4.19
C GLU A 51 -7.61 15.14 4.68
N GLU A 52 -7.34 14.13 3.85
CA GLU A 52 -7.63 12.72 4.12
C GLU A 52 -6.40 11.84 3.84
N PRO A 53 -5.35 11.87 4.69
CA PRO A 53 -4.14 11.07 4.48
C PRO A 53 -4.44 9.56 4.45
N PHE A 54 -5.43 9.12 5.23
CA PHE A 54 -5.86 7.71 5.35
C PHE A 54 -7.35 7.49 5.04
N GLY A 55 -8.10 8.54 4.72
CA GLY A 55 -9.54 8.48 4.41
C GLY A 55 -9.86 8.04 2.97
N TRP A 56 -8.89 7.51 2.24
CA TRP A 56 -8.99 7.24 0.80
C TRP A 56 -9.64 5.89 0.44
N ALA A 57 -9.92 5.02 1.42
CA ALA A 57 -10.45 3.67 1.18
C ALA A 57 -11.74 3.67 0.32
N GLY A 58 -12.64 4.62 0.56
CA GLY A 58 -13.88 4.75 -0.21
C GLY A 58 -13.63 5.06 -1.69
N ARG A 59 -12.65 5.93 -1.99
CA ARG A 59 -12.21 6.22 -3.36
C ARG A 59 -11.64 4.97 -4.02
N LEU A 60 -10.74 4.25 -3.34
CA LEU A 60 -10.17 3.01 -3.86
C LEU A 60 -11.27 1.99 -4.19
N VAL A 61 -12.25 1.81 -3.29
CA VAL A 61 -13.36 0.86 -3.50
C VAL A 61 -14.19 1.25 -4.72
N ALA A 62 -14.57 2.52 -4.84
CA ALA A 62 -15.44 3.01 -5.90
C ALA A 62 -14.73 2.99 -7.27
N GLU A 63 -13.51 3.53 -7.33
CA GLU A 63 -12.80 3.80 -8.60
C GLU A 63 -11.98 2.58 -9.09
N VAL A 64 -11.65 1.64 -8.20
CA VAL A 64 -10.73 0.53 -8.52
C VAL A 64 -11.29 -0.84 -8.18
N LEU A 65 -11.66 -1.10 -6.91
CA LEU A 65 -12.04 -2.46 -6.51
C LEU A 65 -13.38 -2.90 -7.11
N THR A 66 -14.33 -1.98 -7.28
CA THR A 66 -15.60 -2.29 -7.95
C THR A 66 -15.38 -2.71 -9.41
N PRO A 67 -14.65 -1.95 -10.26
CA PRO A 67 -14.25 -2.43 -11.60
C PRO A 67 -13.53 -3.78 -11.60
N PHE A 68 -12.56 -3.99 -10.69
CA PHE A 68 -11.84 -5.26 -10.59
C PHE A 68 -12.76 -6.43 -10.26
N ARG A 69 -13.72 -6.26 -9.35
CA ARG A 69 -14.73 -7.29 -9.03
C ARG A 69 -15.52 -7.74 -10.26
N GLU A 70 -15.72 -6.84 -11.21
CA GLU A 70 -16.41 -7.08 -12.47
C GLU A 70 -15.48 -7.55 -13.61
N GLY A 71 -14.18 -7.72 -13.34
CA GLY A 71 -13.17 -8.10 -14.33
C GLY A 71 -12.87 -7.01 -15.35
N ARG A 72 -13.11 -5.74 -15.00
CA ARG A 72 -12.87 -4.57 -15.86
C ARG A 72 -11.66 -3.78 -15.38
N ASP A 73 -10.94 -3.19 -16.33
CA ASP A 73 -9.90 -2.22 -16.03
C ASP A 73 -10.46 -1.07 -15.18
N ALA A 74 -9.67 -0.66 -14.20
CA ALA A 74 -9.99 0.44 -13.31
C ALA A 74 -9.46 1.76 -13.86
N ARG A 75 -10.09 2.86 -13.46
CA ARG A 75 -9.66 4.22 -13.78
C ARG A 75 -9.89 5.08 -12.54
N HIS A 76 -8.81 5.60 -11.97
CA HIS A 76 -8.86 6.42 -10.76
C HIS A 76 -8.19 7.77 -10.95
N ARG A 77 -8.66 8.75 -10.18
CA ARG A 77 -8.10 10.10 -10.16
C ARG A 77 -6.79 10.13 -9.38
N VAL A 78 -5.83 10.90 -9.87
CA VAL A 78 -4.51 11.08 -9.26
C VAL A 78 -4.43 12.44 -8.58
N TYR A 79 -4.13 12.44 -7.29
CA TYR A 79 -3.93 13.63 -6.48
C TYR A 79 -2.55 14.24 -6.74
N ASP A 80 -2.54 15.51 -7.15
CA ASP A 80 -1.32 16.29 -7.25
C ASP A 80 -1.04 16.94 -5.90
N TRP A 81 0.00 16.46 -5.21
CA TRP A 81 0.43 16.94 -3.91
C TRP A 81 0.97 18.38 -3.95
N THR A 82 1.48 18.85 -5.09
CA THR A 82 1.95 20.23 -5.24
C THR A 82 0.78 21.18 -5.49
N ALA A 83 -0.12 20.81 -6.40
CA ALA A 83 -1.30 21.61 -6.74
C ALA A 83 -2.46 21.46 -5.72
N ARG A 84 -2.33 20.53 -4.76
CA ARG A 84 -3.30 20.21 -3.72
C ARG A 84 -4.71 19.90 -4.25
N ARG A 85 -4.79 19.18 -5.37
CA ARG A 85 -6.06 18.80 -6.01
C ARG A 85 -5.87 17.56 -6.88
N PHE A 86 -6.96 16.87 -7.17
CA PHE A 86 -6.96 15.89 -8.24
C PHE A 86 -6.73 16.58 -9.59
N ALA A 87 -5.68 16.18 -10.30
CA ALA A 87 -5.26 16.82 -11.55
C ALA A 87 -4.84 15.83 -12.64
N GLY A 88 -4.99 14.53 -12.39
CA GLY A 88 -4.68 13.47 -13.35
C GLY A 88 -5.59 12.27 -13.18
N GLU A 89 -5.38 11.29 -14.04
CA GLU A 89 -6.11 10.03 -14.02
C GLU A 89 -5.19 8.90 -14.49
N ARG A 90 -5.35 7.72 -13.90
CA ARG A 90 -4.56 6.53 -14.23
C ARG A 90 -5.50 5.37 -14.52
N VAL A 91 -5.18 4.61 -15.57
CA VAL A 91 -5.82 3.32 -15.86
C VAL A 91 -4.99 2.22 -15.25
N VAL A 92 -5.64 1.30 -14.54
CA VAL A 92 -5.01 0.10 -13.98
C VAL A 92 -5.70 -1.11 -14.58
N PRO A 93 -4.99 -1.93 -15.38
CA PRO A 93 -5.56 -3.13 -15.95
C PRO A 93 -6.05 -4.10 -14.87
N ALA A 94 -7.14 -4.83 -15.13
CA ALA A 94 -7.59 -5.95 -14.30
C ALA A 94 -6.69 -7.18 -14.50
N ALA A 95 -5.39 -7.01 -14.26
CA ALA A 95 -4.41 -8.07 -14.40
C ALA A 95 -4.65 -9.19 -13.36
N PRO A 96 -4.22 -10.44 -13.63
CA PRO A 96 -4.41 -11.55 -12.69
C PRO A 96 -3.83 -11.31 -11.29
N VAL A 97 -2.80 -10.46 -11.19
CA VAL A 97 -2.20 -9.95 -9.95
C VAL A 97 -2.07 -8.44 -10.08
N VAL A 98 -2.43 -7.72 -9.02
CA VAL A 98 -2.20 -6.28 -8.88
C VAL A 98 -1.62 -6.01 -7.50
N LEU A 99 -0.54 -5.22 -7.43
CA LEU A 99 0.04 -4.77 -6.18
C LEU A 99 -0.62 -3.45 -5.75
N LEU A 100 -0.98 -3.36 -4.48
CA LEU A 100 -1.45 -2.14 -3.84
C LEU A 100 -0.40 -1.74 -2.78
N GLU A 101 0.29 -0.63 -2.97
CA GLU A 101 1.37 -0.21 -2.09
C GLU A 101 1.08 1.16 -1.47
N GLY A 102 1.40 1.29 -0.18
CA GLY A 102 1.07 2.48 0.58
C GLY A 102 0.89 2.22 2.06
N VAL A 103 0.92 3.29 2.84
CA VAL A 103 0.60 3.22 4.28
C VAL A 103 -0.91 3.03 4.42
N GLY A 104 -1.34 2.02 5.18
CA GLY A 104 -2.76 1.73 5.40
C GLY A 104 -3.42 0.88 4.31
N THR A 105 -2.62 0.23 3.45
CA THR A 105 -3.13 -0.72 2.44
C THR A 105 -3.71 -1.99 3.05
N GLY A 106 -3.34 -2.33 4.28
CA GLY A 106 -3.93 -3.41 5.07
C GLY A 106 -5.03 -3.00 6.06
N GLN A 107 -5.58 -1.79 5.92
CA GLN A 107 -6.71 -1.33 6.75
C GLN A 107 -7.93 -2.25 6.62
N ARG A 108 -8.72 -2.35 7.69
CA ARG A 108 -9.84 -3.30 7.83
C ARG A 108 -10.84 -3.25 6.67
N ALA A 109 -11.11 -2.07 6.14
CA ALA A 109 -12.05 -1.90 5.02
C ALA A 109 -11.62 -2.63 3.74
N LEU A 110 -10.32 -2.86 3.57
CA LEU A 110 -9.76 -3.49 2.37
C LEU A 110 -9.52 -4.99 2.52
N ARG A 111 -9.29 -5.48 3.75
CA ARG A 111 -8.93 -6.88 4.05
C ARG A 111 -9.79 -7.93 3.31
N PRO A 112 -11.13 -7.80 3.22
CA PRO A 112 -11.96 -8.78 2.51
C PRO A 112 -11.66 -8.88 1.00
N SER A 113 -10.97 -7.89 0.43
CA SER A 113 -10.59 -7.85 -1.00
C SER A 113 -9.11 -8.19 -1.22
N LEU A 114 -8.33 -8.47 -0.17
CA LEU A 114 -6.89 -8.76 -0.26
C LEU A 114 -6.63 -10.26 -0.32
N ALA A 115 -5.89 -10.70 -1.34
CA ALA A 115 -5.39 -12.07 -1.44
C ALA A 115 -4.26 -12.29 -0.43
N LEU A 116 -3.39 -11.29 -0.28
CA LEU A 116 -2.22 -11.33 0.59
C LEU A 116 -1.91 -9.92 1.10
N THR A 117 -1.55 -9.81 2.38
CA THR A 117 -1.08 -8.58 3.02
C THR A 117 0.36 -8.77 3.49
N LEU A 118 1.27 -8.00 2.91
CA LEU A 118 2.68 -7.92 3.29
C LEU A 118 2.88 -6.70 4.18
N TRP A 119 3.54 -6.87 5.32
CA TRP A 119 4.00 -5.77 6.16
C TRP A 119 5.52 -5.67 6.12
N LEU A 120 6.03 -4.54 5.64
CA LEU A 120 7.47 -4.25 5.63
C LEU A 120 7.91 -3.79 7.02
N GLU A 121 8.61 -4.68 7.71
CA GLU A 121 9.04 -4.50 9.10
C GLU A 121 10.25 -3.56 9.18
N VAL A 122 9.95 -2.27 9.37
CA VAL A 122 10.91 -1.22 9.71
C VAL A 122 10.34 -0.41 10.86
N GLY A 123 11.12 -0.19 11.92
CA GLY A 123 10.68 0.61 13.06
C GLY A 123 10.30 2.03 12.65
N PRO A 124 9.23 2.63 13.22
CA PRO A 124 8.67 3.91 12.78
C PRO A 124 9.69 5.04 12.79
N ALA A 125 10.52 5.14 13.84
CA ALA A 125 11.58 6.17 13.92
C ALA A 125 12.61 6.04 12.79
N THR A 126 13.03 4.82 12.47
CA THR A 126 13.96 4.55 11.37
C THR A 126 13.34 4.87 10.02
N ALA A 127 12.08 4.47 9.80
CA ALA A 127 11.35 4.74 8.56
C ALA A 127 11.18 6.25 8.34
N ARG A 128 10.74 6.98 9.37
CA ARG A 128 10.64 8.46 9.37
C ARG A 128 11.98 9.12 9.06
N GLN A 129 13.06 8.70 9.70
CA GLN A 129 14.39 9.28 9.45
C GLN A 129 14.85 9.07 8.01
N ARG A 130 14.60 7.89 7.43
CA ARG A 130 14.90 7.61 6.02
C ARG A 130 14.08 8.52 5.09
N GLY A 131 12.80 8.69 5.40
CA GLY A 131 11.89 9.57 4.66
C GLY A 131 12.34 11.03 4.65
N ILE A 132 12.60 11.61 5.83
CA ILE A 132 13.10 12.99 5.97
C ILE A 132 14.42 13.18 5.23
N ARG A 133 15.34 12.20 5.32
CA ARG A 133 16.63 12.28 4.61
C ARG A 133 16.46 12.28 3.09
N ARG A 134 15.51 11.52 2.56
CA ARG A 134 15.20 11.43 1.13
C ARG A 134 14.58 12.73 0.62
N ASP A 135 13.64 13.28 1.38
CA ASP A 135 12.78 14.39 0.95
C ASP A 135 13.40 15.76 1.25
N GLY A 136 14.38 15.81 2.16
CA GLY A 136 15.10 17.01 2.53
C GLY A 136 14.42 17.85 3.61
N PRO A 137 15.16 18.82 4.18
CA PRO A 137 14.70 19.58 5.36
C PRO A 137 13.49 20.48 5.11
N GLY A 138 13.24 20.88 3.85
CA GLY A 138 12.09 21.72 3.49
C GLY A 138 10.72 21.08 3.73
N LEU A 139 10.68 19.76 3.99
CA LEU A 139 9.46 18.99 4.23
C LEU A 139 9.31 18.52 5.69
N GLU A 140 10.08 19.07 6.63
CA GLU A 140 10.02 18.65 8.04
C GLU A 140 8.62 18.86 8.68
N HIS A 141 7.95 19.98 8.38
CA HIS A 141 6.60 20.24 8.87
C HIS A 141 5.58 19.24 8.28
N PHE A 142 5.70 18.93 6.99
CA PHE A 142 4.89 17.91 6.33
C PHE A 142 5.10 16.53 7.00
N TRP A 143 6.35 16.13 7.21
CA TRP A 143 6.69 14.87 7.89
C TRP A 143 6.15 14.81 9.32
N THR A 144 6.07 15.94 10.02
CA THR A 144 5.49 16.00 11.36
C THR A 144 3.98 15.75 11.34
N GLY A 145 3.24 16.44 10.46
CA GLY A 145 1.81 16.21 10.29
C GLY A 145 1.50 14.80 9.80
N TRP A 146 2.26 14.30 8.82
CA TRP A 146 2.12 12.95 8.31
C TRP A 146 2.36 11.89 9.37
N SER A 147 3.44 11.99 10.15
CA SER A 147 3.73 11.03 11.22
C SER A 147 2.63 10.98 12.27
N ALA A 148 2.07 12.14 12.66
CA ALA A 148 0.96 12.17 13.62
C ALA A 148 -0.29 11.46 13.07
N ALA A 149 -0.64 11.70 11.79
CA ALA A 149 -1.76 11.03 11.15
C ALA A 149 -1.51 9.52 10.97
N GLU A 150 -0.28 9.11 10.67
CA GLU A 150 0.11 7.69 10.53
C GLU A 150 0.00 6.96 11.87
N ASP A 151 0.52 7.57 12.94
CA ASP A 151 0.43 7.01 14.29
C ASP A 151 -1.05 6.86 14.72
N GLU A 152 -1.88 7.88 14.45
CA GLU A 152 -3.33 7.82 14.70
C GLU A 152 -4.00 6.71 13.89
N HIS A 153 -3.67 6.59 12.60
CA HIS A 153 -4.22 5.54 11.74
C HIS A 153 -3.89 4.15 12.27
N PHE A 154 -2.62 3.87 12.57
CA PHE A 154 -2.24 2.55 13.07
C PHE A 154 -2.69 2.27 14.50
N ALA A 155 -2.92 3.29 15.32
CA ALA A 155 -3.56 3.11 16.62
C ALA A 155 -5.02 2.62 16.49
N HIS A 156 -5.75 3.11 15.49
CA HIS A 156 -7.17 2.79 15.28
C HIS A 156 -7.42 1.57 14.37
N ASP A 157 -6.58 1.36 13.35
CA ASP A 157 -6.71 0.27 12.38
C ASP A 157 -5.33 -0.30 12.00
N PRO A 158 -4.68 -1.05 12.92
CA PRO A 158 -3.32 -1.52 12.71
C PRO A 158 -3.26 -2.58 11.61
N THR A 159 -2.38 -2.43 10.62
CA THR A 159 -2.14 -3.48 9.61
C THR A 159 -1.30 -4.63 10.16
N ARG A 160 -0.20 -4.31 10.87
CA ARG A 160 0.84 -5.29 11.24
C ARG A 160 0.32 -6.58 11.91
N PRO A 161 -0.62 -6.54 12.88
CA PRO A 161 -1.14 -7.76 13.50
C PRO A 161 -1.99 -8.64 12.57
N PHE A 162 -2.48 -8.08 11.45
CA PHE A 162 -3.33 -8.77 10.48
C PHE A 162 -2.61 -9.05 9.15
N ALA A 163 -1.33 -8.68 9.05
CA ALA A 163 -0.52 -9.04 7.89
C ALA A 163 -0.35 -10.56 7.84
N ASP A 164 -0.39 -11.13 6.64
CA ASP A 164 -0.15 -12.56 6.43
C ASP A 164 1.34 -12.87 6.53
N LEU A 165 2.18 -11.92 6.09
CA LEU A 165 3.62 -12.06 6.05
C LEU A 165 4.31 -10.79 6.52
N LEU A 166 5.33 -10.96 7.36
CA LEU A 166 6.26 -9.90 7.76
C LEU A 166 7.48 -9.97 6.85
N VAL A 167 7.81 -8.86 6.21
CA VAL A 167 8.94 -8.73 5.28
C VAL A 167 10.04 -7.93 5.95
N HIS A 168 11.23 -8.50 6.08
CA HIS A 168 12.40 -7.85 6.66
C HIS A 168 13.42 -7.58 5.57
N GLN A 169 13.87 -6.33 5.46
CA GLN A 169 14.99 -6.00 4.58
C GLN A 169 16.31 -6.55 5.15
N THR A 170 17.11 -7.19 4.31
CA THR A 170 18.46 -7.68 4.63
C THR A 170 19.48 -6.99 3.72
N PRO A 171 20.79 -7.09 4.01
CA PRO A 171 21.82 -6.50 3.13
C PRO A 171 21.78 -7.03 1.69
N THR A 172 21.30 -8.26 1.49
CA THR A 172 21.29 -8.94 0.18
C THR A 172 19.89 -9.08 -0.43
N GLY A 173 18.84 -8.57 0.22
CA GLY A 173 17.47 -8.70 -0.28
C GLY A 173 16.42 -8.59 0.82
N TYR A 174 15.53 -9.58 0.87
CA TYR A 174 14.43 -9.64 1.83
C TYR A 174 14.30 -11.03 2.44
N ARG A 175 13.92 -11.09 3.71
CA ARG A 175 13.52 -12.32 4.41
C ARG A 175 12.06 -12.20 4.80
N VAL A 176 11.30 -13.26 4.61
CA VAL A 176 9.88 -13.33 4.94
C VAL A 176 9.66 -14.20 6.17
N ALA A 177 8.77 -13.79 7.06
CA ALA A 177 8.30 -14.56 8.21
C ALA A 177 6.76 -14.59 8.22
N PRO A 178 6.13 -15.61 8.83
CA PRO A 178 4.68 -15.63 9.02
C PRO A 178 4.20 -14.42 9.82
N GLY A 179 3.03 -13.92 9.47
CA GLY A 179 2.30 -12.91 10.23
C GLY A 179 1.90 -13.40 11.62
N LEU A 180 1.69 -12.45 12.53
CA LEU A 180 1.39 -12.77 13.94
C LEU A 180 0.10 -13.59 14.12
N ASN A 181 -0.88 -13.39 13.24
CA ASN A 181 -2.20 -14.04 13.31
C ASN A 181 -2.50 -14.89 12.07
N SER A 182 -1.49 -15.46 11.41
CA SER A 182 -1.66 -16.23 10.16
C SER A 182 -2.54 -17.50 10.27
N HIS A 183 -3.08 -17.80 11.46
CA HIS A 183 -3.95 -18.93 11.76
C HIS A 183 -5.44 -18.54 11.89
N THR A 184 -5.77 -17.24 11.75
CA THR A 184 -7.13 -16.73 11.97
C THR A 184 -7.59 -15.92 10.76
N ARG A 185 -7.91 -16.61 9.66
CA ARG A 185 -8.68 -16.04 8.55
C ARG A 185 -10.10 -16.59 8.59
#